data_AF-A0AAD4QIF1-F1
#
_entry.id   AF-A0AAD4QIF1-F1
#
_cell.length_a   1.000
_cell.length_b   1.000
_cell.length_c   1.000
_cell.angle_alpha   90.00
_cell.angle_beta   90.00
_cell.angle_gamma   90.00
#
_symmetry.space_group_name_H-M   'P 1'
#
loop_
_entity.id
_entity.type
_entity.pdbx_description
1 polymer ?
#
loop_
_entity_poly.entity_id
_entity_poly.type
_entity_poly.pdbx_seq_one_letter_code
_entity_poly.pdbx_strand_id
1 'polypeptide(L)'
;MAATAILFHLHTLFLFTKSDMKTLIPPVTLFAAATAPSCGFIRLLHVVFWLWIHTLQLGLANQTLPRAIAEDSLNHPDRPLPAGRVSIRMARTLRWMMIPLCLLLSAAYGPRTVLASLGASLFMLTYNEGGGAGGHWFIRNALNAVGYAVAEAGATFVACRNESDADGTVYAAVALSAGIILTTIHTQDYKDMPGDAATGRVTLPIAYPELSRVATAIFLIAWSWGISRTWRLDHIAAAVMGVLAFFVGVRFVTRTDVRADRVSFYWYNVWLCAAYMLPGYYRLRLIF
;
A
#
# COMPACT_ATOMS: atom_id res chain seq x y z
N MET A 1 4.02 0.40 36.66
CA MET A 1 3.64 1.70 36.05
C MET A 1 4.36 1.96 34.73
N ALA A 2 5.70 1.90 34.64
CA ALA A 2 6.42 2.17 33.37
C ALA A 2 6.09 1.17 32.24
N ALA A 3 6.04 -0.14 32.53
CA ALA A 3 5.69 -1.16 31.53
C ALA A 3 4.27 -0.97 30.96
N THR A 4 3.32 -0.59 31.81
CA THR A 4 1.93 -0.31 31.42
C THR A 4 1.82 0.90 30.49
N ALA A 5 2.62 1.94 30.74
CA ALA A 5 2.70 3.12 29.86
C ALA A 5 3.35 2.79 28.50
N ILE A 6 4.43 2.01 28.48
CA ILE A 6 5.09 1.58 27.24
C ILE A 6 4.13 0.77 26.37
N LEU A 7 3.46 -0.23 26.95
CA LEU A 7 2.48 -1.06 26.24
C LEU A 7 1.33 -0.21 25.69
N PHE A 8 0.85 0.77 26.46
CA PHE A 8 -0.19 1.70 26.00
C PHE A 8 0.25 2.48 24.76
N HIS A 9 1.48 3.01 24.75
CA HIS A 9 2.01 3.77 23.62
C HIS A 9 2.28 2.87 22.41
N LEU A 10 2.89 1.70 22.59
CA LEU A 10 3.11 0.74 21.50
C LEU A 10 1.79 0.30 20.86
N HIS A 11 0.78 0.00 21.68
CA HIS A 11 -0.54 -0.32 21.16
C HIS A 11 -1.17 0.86 20.40
N THR A 12 -0.91 2.10 20.84
CA THR A 12 -1.40 3.30 20.14
C THR A 12 -0.71 3.50 18.79
N LEU A 13 0.60 3.27 18.69
CA LEU A 13 1.34 3.26 17.41
C LEU A 13 0.83 2.15 16.48
N PHE A 14 0.56 0.97 17.03
CA PHE A 14 -0.07 -0.12 16.29
C PHE A 14 -1.44 0.30 15.74
N LEU A 15 -2.30 0.92 16.56
CA LEU A 15 -3.62 1.36 16.10
C LEU A 15 -3.57 2.44 15.01
N PHE A 16 -2.54 3.29 14.97
CA PHE A 16 -2.34 4.21 13.84
C PHE A 16 -2.07 3.48 12.52
N THR A 17 -1.49 2.29 12.56
CA THR A 17 -1.08 1.54 11.37
C THR A 17 -1.99 0.36 11.04
N LYS A 18 -2.81 -0.09 11.99
CA LYS A 18 -3.59 -1.35 11.94
C LYS A 18 -4.38 -1.57 10.65
N SER A 19 -5.06 -0.54 10.12
CA SER A 19 -5.83 -0.67 8.87
C SER A 19 -4.95 -0.95 7.67
N ASP A 20 -3.79 -0.28 7.63
CA ASP A 20 -2.90 -0.22 6.48
C ASP A 20 -1.83 -1.32 6.54
N MET A 21 -1.55 -1.86 7.73
CA MET A 21 -0.59 -2.95 7.91
C MET A 21 -0.93 -4.14 7.02
N LYS A 22 -2.20 -4.53 6.90
CA LYS A 22 -2.60 -5.71 6.11
C LYS A 22 -2.47 -5.49 4.61
N THR A 23 -2.62 -4.26 4.14
CA THR A 23 -2.66 -3.91 2.72
C THR A 23 -1.31 -3.45 2.19
N LEU A 24 -0.43 -2.95 3.05
CA LEU A 24 0.88 -2.44 2.64
C LEU A 24 2.02 -3.37 3.06
N ILE A 25 2.09 -3.79 4.33
CA ILE A 25 3.30 -4.45 4.85
C ILE A 25 3.51 -5.83 4.20
N PRO A 26 2.57 -6.81 4.26
CA PRO A 26 2.79 -8.10 3.62
C PRO A 26 3.02 -8.01 2.11
N PRO A 27 2.18 -7.29 1.32
CA PRO A 27 2.38 -7.20 -0.12
C PRO A 27 3.74 -6.58 -0.46
N VAL A 28 4.08 -5.41 0.10
CA VAL A 28 5.33 -4.72 -0.25
C VAL A 28 6.56 -5.47 0.27
N THR A 29 6.46 -6.21 1.37
CA THR A 29 7.54 -7.10 1.82
C THR A 29 7.75 -8.26 0.83
N LEU A 30 6.68 -8.90 0.36
CA LEU A 30 6.75 -9.94 -0.68
C LEU A 30 7.32 -9.38 -1.99
N PHE A 31 6.88 -8.19 -2.38
CA PHE A 31 7.41 -7.48 -3.54
C PHE A 31 8.93 -7.29 -3.41
N ALA A 32 9.40 -6.71 -2.30
CA ALA A 32 10.82 -6.46 -2.07
C ALA A 32 11.62 -7.77 -2.04
N ALA A 33 11.09 -8.81 -1.39
CA ALA A 33 11.73 -10.13 -1.32
C ALA A 33 11.90 -10.78 -2.69
N ALA A 34 10.87 -10.70 -3.54
CA ALA A 34 10.88 -11.29 -4.88
C ALA A 34 11.67 -10.45 -5.89
N THR A 35 11.68 -9.14 -5.70
CA THR A 35 12.24 -8.19 -6.66
C THR A 35 13.71 -7.90 -6.42
N ALA A 36 14.20 -7.96 -5.17
CA ALA A 36 15.60 -7.71 -4.86
C ALA A 36 16.52 -8.79 -5.48
N PRO A 37 17.62 -8.40 -6.17
CA PRO A 37 18.59 -9.35 -6.73
C PRO A 37 19.29 -10.20 -5.66
N SER A 38 19.48 -9.62 -4.47
CA SER A 38 19.98 -10.31 -3.29
C SER A 38 19.08 -9.97 -2.11
N CYS A 39 18.54 -10.99 -1.44
CA CYS A 39 17.73 -10.79 -0.24
C CYS A 39 18.06 -11.86 0.80
N GLY A 40 18.69 -11.44 1.90
CA GLY A 40 18.90 -12.30 3.06
C GLY A 40 17.69 -12.30 3.99
N PHE A 41 17.44 -13.40 4.70
CA PHE A 41 16.32 -13.50 5.65
C PHE A 41 16.30 -12.36 6.69
N ILE A 42 17.45 -11.98 7.24
CA ILE A 42 17.56 -10.86 8.20
C ILE A 42 17.17 -9.52 7.56
N ARG A 43 17.48 -9.31 6.27
CA ARG A 43 17.08 -8.09 5.55
C ARG A 43 15.56 -7.97 5.44
N LEU A 44 14.81 -9.07 5.39
CA LEU A 44 13.35 -9.03 5.40
C LEU A 44 12.80 -8.45 6.71
N LEU A 45 13.44 -8.71 7.85
CA LEU A 45 13.06 -8.08 9.12
C LEU A 45 13.28 -6.56 9.08
N HIS A 46 14.36 -6.12 8.43
CA HIS A 46 14.65 -4.70 8.23
C HIS A 46 13.62 -4.06 7.29
N VAL A 47 13.20 -4.75 6.23
CA VAL A 47 12.14 -4.29 5.30
C VAL A 47 10.83 -4.10 6.04
N VAL A 48 10.40 -5.10 6.83
CA VAL A 48 9.15 -5.02 7.61
C VAL A 48 9.21 -3.85 8.59
N PHE A 49 10.33 -3.68 9.29
CA PHE A 49 10.52 -2.57 10.23
C PHE A 49 10.51 -1.21 9.52
N TRP A 50 11.24 -1.08 8.41
CA TRP A 50 11.30 0.13 7.60
C TRP A 50 9.92 0.51 7.06
N LEU A 51 9.18 -0.46 6.52
CA LEU A 51 7.80 -0.28 6.05
C LEU A 51 6.88 0.12 7.19
N TRP A 52 6.98 -0.50 8.36
CA TRP A 52 6.13 -0.15 9.50
C TRP A 52 6.36 1.30 9.96
N ILE A 53 7.61 1.75 10.04
CA ILE A 53 7.95 3.13 10.40
C ILE A 53 7.42 4.14 9.37
N HIS A 54 7.52 3.85 8.06
CA HIS A 54 6.95 4.70 7.02
C HIS A 54 5.41 4.64 6.99
N THR A 55 4.81 3.49 7.27
CA THR A 55 3.36 3.35 7.43
C THR A 55 2.87 4.18 8.61
N LEU A 56 3.63 4.25 9.70
CA LEU A 56 3.31 5.10 10.85
C LEU A 56 3.34 6.59 10.47
N GLN A 57 4.34 7.04 9.70
CA GLN A 57 4.39 8.40 9.16
C GLN A 57 3.12 8.74 8.37
N LEU A 58 2.75 7.87 7.43
CA LEU A 58 1.56 8.05 6.59
C LEU A 58 0.26 7.96 7.38
N GLY A 59 0.14 7.00 8.31
CA GLY A 59 -1.03 6.84 9.17
C GLY A 59 -1.27 8.08 10.05
N LEU A 60 -0.22 8.63 10.65
CA LEU A 60 -0.29 9.89 11.41
C LEU A 60 -0.72 11.06 10.52
N ALA A 61 -0.22 11.14 9.29
CA ALA A 61 -0.61 12.20 8.37
C ALA A 61 -2.07 12.08 7.92
N ASN A 62 -2.49 10.87 7.56
CA ASN A 62 -3.84 10.56 7.11
C ASN A 62 -4.90 10.79 8.21
N GLN A 63 -4.55 10.67 9.48
CA GLN A 63 -5.52 10.70 10.58
C GLN A 63 -5.59 12.04 11.33
N THR A 64 -4.66 12.97 11.11
CA THR A 64 -4.55 14.22 11.91
C THR A 64 -5.22 15.46 11.30
N LEU A 65 -5.83 15.32 10.13
CA LEU A 65 -6.63 16.37 9.49
C LEU A 65 -8.07 16.38 10.05
N PRO A 66 -8.70 17.55 10.29
CA PRO A 66 -10.05 17.62 10.86
C PRO A 66 -11.09 16.78 10.09
N ARG A 67 -11.05 16.84 8.75
CA ARG A 67 -11.93 16.02 7.88
C ARG A 67 -11.70 14.52 8.08
N ALA A 68 -10.44 14.10 8.20
CA ALA A 68 -10.10 12.69 8.37
C ALA A 68 -10.58 12.14 9.71
N ILE A 69 -10.58 12.95 10.78
CA ILE A 69 -11.10 12.53 12.08
C ILE A 69 -12.62 12.29 12.01
N ALA A 70 -13.36 13.15 11.31
CA ALA A 70 -14.80 12.98 11.11
C ALA A 70 -15.12 11.71 10.29
N GLU A 71 -14.35 11.47 9.22
CA GLU A 71 -14.46 10.25 8.40
C GLU A 71 -14.13 8.99 9.19
N ASP A 72 -13.02 9.00 9.93
CA ASP A 72 -12.58 7.86 10.72
C ASP A 72 -13.53 7.56 11.87
N SER A 73 -14.23 8.56 12.40
CA SER A 73 -15.26 8.32 13.41
C SER A 73 -16.41 7.45 12.87
N LEU A 74 -16.63 7.44 11.55
CA LEU A 74 -17.60 6.59 10.88
C LEU A 74 -17.01 5.25 10.43
N ASN A 75 -15.88 5.28 9.72
CA ASN A 75 -15.29 4.09 9.09
C ASN A 75 -14.39 3.27 10.02
N HIS A 76 -13.70 3.93 10.95
CA HIS A 76 -12.61 3.38 11.75
C HIS A 76 -12.62 3.91 13.20
N PRO A 77 -13.72 3.70 13.95
CA PRO A 77 -13.87 4.26 15.31
C PRO A 77 -12.82 3.73 16.30
N ASP A 78 -12.11 2.65 15.96
CA ASP A 78 -11.01 2.09 16.75
C ASP A 78 -9.67 2.83 16.59
N ARG A 79 -9.56 3.80 15.65
CA ARG A 79 -8.35 4.59 15.46
C ARG A 79 -8.04 5.47 16.67
N PRO A 80 -6.76 5.81 16.92
CA PRO A 80 -6.34 6.51 18.14
C PRO A 80 -7.04 7.84 18.42
N LEU A 81 -7.30 8.64 17.38
CA LEU A 81 -7.92 9.97 17.52
C LEU A 81 -9.43 9.88 17.74
N PRO A 82 -10.22 9.15 16.91
CA PRO A 82 -11.64 8.91 17.20
C PRO A 82 -11.89 8.26 18.57
N ALA A 83 -11.04 7.31 18.97
CA ALA A 83 -11.16 6.62 20.25
C ALA A 83 -10.64 7.44 21.46
N GLY A 84 -10.18 8.68 21.25
CA GLY A 84 -9.68 9.55 22.32
C GLY A 84 -8.43 9.04 23.04
N ARG A 85 -7.65 8.13 22.43
CA ARG A 85 -6.46 7.53 23.05
C ARG A 85 -5.28 8.48 23.15
N VAL A 86 -5.22 9.49 22.28
CA VAL A 86 -4.13 10.46 22.21
C VAL A 86 -4.69 11.81 21.80
N SER A 87 -4.07 12.89 22.30
CA SER A 87 -4.46 14.24 21.88
C SER A 87 -4.05 14.52 20.43
N ILE A 88 -4.82 15.35 19.72
CA ILE A 88 -4.48 15.80 18.37
C ILE A 88 -3.13 16.53 18.32
N ARG A 89 -2.77 17.26 19.40
CA ARG A 89 -1.48 17.95 19.50
C ARG A 89 -0.33 16.95 19.49
N MET A 90 -0.39 15.91 20.33
CA MET A 90 0.63 14.86 20.38
C MET A 90 0.75 14.11 19.05
N ALA A 91 -0.39 13.75 18.44
CA ALA A 91 -0.38 13.07 17.15
C ALA A 91 0.26 13.93 16.03
N ARG A 92 -0.01 15.24 15.99
CA ARG A 92 0.63 16.16 15.04
C ARG A 92 2.12 16.37 15.32
N THR A 93 2.53 16.46 16.58
CA THR A 93 3.96 16.51 16.91
C THR A 93 4.67 15.26 16.42
N LEU A 94 4.13 14.07 16.70
CA LEU A 94 4.70 12.81 16.23
C LEU A 94 4.72 12.73 14.70
N ARG A 95 3.65 13.15 14.02
CA ARG A 95 3.58 13.23 12.55
C ARG A 95 4.79 13.96 11.95
N TRP A 96 5.10 15.15 12.45
CA TRP A 96 6.21 15.94 11.91
C TRP A 96 7.57 15.39 12.30
N MET A 97 7.70 14.82 13.51
CA MET A 97 8.92 14.11 13.91
C MET A 97 9.20 12.87 13.05
N MET A 98 8.17 12.26 12.45
CA MET A 98 8.40 11.09 11.60
C MET A 98 9.21 11.38 10.34
N ILE A 99 9.18 12.61 9.79
CA ILE A 99 9.97 12.96 8.60
C ILE A 99 11.47 12.77 8.85
N PRO A 100 12.11 13.45 9.82
CA PRO A 100 13.53 13.25 10.08
C PRO A 100 13.84 11.82 10.57
N LEU A 101 12.95 11.17 11.31
CA LEU A 101 13.16 9.79 11.76
C LEU A 101 13.21 8.79 10.59
N CYS A 102 12.29 8.91 9.62
CA CYS A 102 12.30 8.09 8.41
C CYS A 102 13.57 8.32 7.58
N LEU A 103 14.00 9.58 7.42
CA LEU A 103 15.23 9.91 6.69
C LEU A 103 16.47 9.33 7.38
N LEU A 104 16.57 9.46 8.71
CA LEU A 104 17.68 8.91 9.50
C LEU A 104 17.72 7.38 9.42
N LEU A 105 16.58 6.71 9.53
CA LEU A 105 16.49 5.26 9.39
C LEU A 105 16.98 4.83 7.99
N SER A 106 16.58 5.55 6.95
CA SER A 106 16.94 5.24 5.57
C SER A 106 18.39 5.53 5.23
N ALA A 107 19.04 6.47 5.92
CA ALA A 107 20.46 6.75 5.77
C ALA A 107 21.33 5.53 6.12
N ALA A 108 20.83 4.60 6.96
CA ALA A 108 21.52 3.35 7.28
C ALA A 108 21.58 2.34 6.11
N TYR A 109 20.82 2.56 5.03
CA TYR A 109 20.72 1.65 3.88
C TYR A 109 21.29 2.23 2.58
N GLY A 110 21.39 3.56 2.48
CA GLY A 110 22.06 4.24 1.38
C GLY A 110 21.29 5.44 0.81
N PRO A 111 21.91 6.24 -0.07
CA PRO A 111 21.32 7.46 -0.62
C PRO A 111 20.01 7.22 -1.40
N ARG A 112 19.86 6.10 -2.12
CA ARG A 112 18.61 5.81 -2.86
C ARG A 112 17.47 5.48 -1.92
N THR A 113 17.75 4.81 -0.81
CA THR A 113 16.77 4.58 0.26
C THR A 113 16.34 5.90 0.92
N VAL A 114 17.27 6.84 1.11
CA VAL A 114 16.96 8.21 1.57
C VAL A 114 16.07 8.95 0.56
N LEU A 115 16.39 8.86 -0.74
CA LEU A 115 15.54 9.43 -1.79
C LEU A 115 14.12 8.85 -1.79
N ALA A 116 13.96 7.55 -1.56
CA ALA A 116 12.64 6.95 -1.40
C ALA A 116 11.90 7.54 -0.18
N SER A 117 12.58 7.80 0.93
CA SER A 117 11.96 8.39 2.13
C SER A 117 11.60 9.87 1.97
N LEU A 118 12.42 10.61 1.20
CA LEU A 118 12.08 11.96 0.74
C LEU A 118 10.84 11.92 -0.16
N GLY A 119 10.77 10.97 -1.09
CA GLY A 119 9.60 10.72 -1.93
C GLY A 119 8.36 10.41 -1.10
N ALA A 120 8.48 9.59 -0.06
CA ALA A 120 7.37 9.24 0.83
C ALA A 120 6.89 10.45 1.64
N SER A 121 7.82 11.30 2.08
CA SER A 121 7.51 12.55 2.77
C SER A 121 6.86 13.58 1.85
N LEU A 122 7.30 13.67 0.59
CA LEU A 122 6.67 14.52 -0.42
C LEU A 122 5.28 14.02 -0.80
N PHE A 123 5.11 12.70 -0.94
CA PHE A 123 3.80 12.07 -1.11
C PHE A 123 2.88 12.43 0.06
N MET A 124 3.35 12.27 1.31
CA MET A 124 2.59 12.67 2.50
C MET A 124 2.15 14.14 2.43
N LEU A 125 3.05 15.05 2.07
CA LEU A 125 2.73 16.48 1.96
C LEU A 125 1.71 16.76 0.86
N THR A 126 1.90 16.21 -0.34
CA THR A 126 1.01 16.46 -1.48
C THR A 126 -0.36 15.78 -1.31
N TYR A 127 -0.38 14.56 -0.78
CA TYR A 127 -1.59 13.80 -0.52
C TYR A 127 -2.41 14.42 0.61
N ASN A 128 -1.79 14.80 1.73
CA ASN A 128 -2.52 15.33 2.89
C ASN A 128 -2.64 16.85 2.87
N GLU A 129 -1.53 17.58 2.88
CA GLU A 129 -1.51 19.04 2.99
C GLU A 129 -1.90 19.72 1.67
N GLY A 130 -1.48 19.14 0.54
CA GLY A 130 -1.85 19.59 -0.80
C GLY A 130 -3.29 19.22 -1.21
N GLY A 131 -4.05 18.55 -0.34
CA GLY A 131 -5.45 18.19 -0.58
C GLY A 131 -5.67 17.02 -1.55
N GLY A 132 -4.60 16.35 -2.01
CA GLY A 132 -4.69 15.24 -2.98
C GLY A 132 -5.60 14.09 -2.54
N ALA A 133 -5.67 13.79 -1.25
CA ALA A 133 -6.52 12.76 -0.66
C ALA A 133 -8.02 13.06 -0.83
N GLY A 134 -8.38 14.34 -0.82
CA GLY A 134 -9.76 14.82 -0.99
C GLY A 134 -10.07 15.34 -2.39
N GLY A 135 -9.09 15.27 -3.31
CA GLY A 135 -9.22 15.75 -4.68
C GLY A 135 -10.02 14.81 -5.58
N HIS A 136 -9.97 15.08 -6.89
CA HIS A 136 -10.60 14.22 -7.90
C HIS A 136 -10.08 12.78 -7.80
N TRP A 137 -10.97 11.78 -7.96
CA TRP A 137 -10.64 10.36 -7.78
C TRP A 137 -9.40 9.93 -8.58
N PHE A 138 -9.21 10.45 -9.78
CA PHE A 138 -8.03 10.14 -10.61
C PHE A 138 -6.73 10.65 -9.98
N ILE A 139 -6.73 11.87 -9.44
CA ILE A 139 -5.55 12.45 -8.77
C ILE A 139 -5.20 11.64 -7.54
N ARG A 140 -6.20 11.26 -6.73
CA ARG A 140 -6.03 10.38 -5.58
C ARG A 140 -5.42 9.04 -5.99
N ASN A 141 -5.92 8.40 -7.05
CA ASN A 141 -5.39 7.13 -7.53
C ASN A 141 -3.94 7.26 -8.02
N ALA A 142 -3.63 8.32 -8.77
CA ALA A 142 -2.28 8.61 -9.25
C ALA A 142 -1.29 8.85 -8.10
N LEU A 143 -1.69 9.64 -7.10
CA LEU A 143 -0.87 9.85 -5.91
C LEU A 143 -0.65 8.54 -5.14
N ASN A 144 -1.69 7.72 -4.95
CA ASN A 144 -1.52 6.42 -4.31
C ASN A 144 -0.56 5.51 -5.11
N ALA A 145 -0.66 5.48 -6.44
CA ALA A 145 0.29 4.73 -7.28
C ALA A 145 1.74 5.19 -7.08
N VAL A 146 1.97 6.51 -7.00
CA VAL A 146 3.29 7.07 -6.67
C VAL A 146 3.72 6.66 -5.25
N GLY A 147 2.82 6.73 -4.27
CA GLY A 147 3.11 6.32 -2.89
C GLY A 147 3.53 4.85 -2.78
N TYR A 148 2.82 3.94 -3.47
CA TYR A 148 3.20 2.52 -3.55
C TYR A 148 4.54 2.33 -4.26
N ALA A 149 4.75 2.96 -5.41
CA ALA A 149 6.00 2.85 -6.16
C ALA A 149 7.21 3.29 -5.32
N VAL A 150 7.07 4.36 -4.55
CA VAL A 150 8.10 4.86 -3.63
C VAL A 150 8.35 3.86 -2.48
N ALA A 151 7.29 3.34 -1.87
CA ALA A 151 7.40 2.35 -0.80
C ALA A 151 8.06 1.05 -1.28
N GLU A 152 7.69 0.57 -2.46
CA GLU A 152 8.23 -0.63 -3.11
C GLU A 152 9.69 -0.47 -3.51
N ALA A 153 10.06 0.67 -4.10
CA ALA A 153 11.45 0.97 -4.41
C ALA A 153 12.30 1.04 -3.13
N GLY A 154 11.85 1.79 -2.12
CA GLY A 154 12.53 1.92 -0.84
C GLY A 154 12.70 0.58 -0.12
N ALA A 155 11.64 -0.21 -0.03
CA ALA A 155 11.67 -1.55 0.56
C ALA A 155 12.63 -2.48 -0.20
N THR A 156 12.66 -2.41 -1.54
CA THR A 156 13.59 -3.19 -2.34
C THR A 156 15.05 -2.78 -2.09
N PHE A 157 15.35 -1.49 -1.95
CA PHE A 157 16.70 -1.03 -1.60
C PHE A 157 17.14 -1.48 -0.20
N VAL A 158 16.21 -1.48 0.77
CA VAL A 158 16.46 -2.05 2.12
C VAL A 158 16.74 -3.55 2.06
N ALA A 159 16.03 -4.27 1.18
CA ALA A 159 16.17 -5.71 0.98
C ALA A 159 17.52 -6.10 0.37
N CYS A 160 18.02 -5.28 -0.57
CA CYS A 160 19.31 -5.50 -1.23
C CYS A 160 20.49 -5.50 -0.23
N ARG A 161 21.54 -6.27 -0.55
CA ARG A 161 22.82 -6.17 0.17
C ARG A 161 23.45 -4.79 -0.06
N ASN A 162 23.45 -4.32 -1.31
CA ASN A 162 23.81 -2.97 -1.70
C ASN A 162 22.74 -2.41 -2.66
N GLU A 163 22.25 -1.19 -2.41
CA GLU A 163 21.22 -0.56 -3.26
C GLU A 163 21.69 -0.26 -4.69
N SER A 164 23.01 -0.28 -4.94
CA SER A 164 23.56 -0.22 -6.31
C SER A 164 23.25 -1.47 -7.13
N ASP A 165 22.91 -2.58 -6.49
CA ASP A 165 22.64 -3.86 -7.17
C ASP A 165 21.30 -3.85 -7.91
N ALA A 166 20.41 -2.88 -7.62
CA ALA A 166 19.09 -2.80 -8.23
C ALA A 166 19.19 -2.64 -9.76
N ASP A 167 18.65 -3.63 -10.46
CA ASP A 167 18.75 -3.83 -11.91
C ASP A 167 17.44 -3.47 -12.65
N GLY A 168 17.41 -3.73 -13.95
CA GLY A 168 16.23 -3.51 -14.80
C GLY A 168 14.94 -4.18 -14.30
N THR A 169 15.06 -5.34 -13.64
CA THR A 169 13.91 -6.07 -13.07
C THR A 169 13.28 -5.30 -11.93
N VAL A 170 14.08 -4.62 -11.09
CA VAL A 170 13.56 -3.76 -10.02
C VAL A 170 12.70 -2.64 -10.59
N TYR A 171 13.22 -1.88 -11.55
CA TYR A 171 12.49 -0.75 -12.12
C TYR A 171 11.25 -1.20 -12.90
N ALA A 172 11.34 -2.32 -13.64
CA ALA A 172 10.19 -2.89 -14.33
C ALA A 172 9.09 -3.32 -13.36
N ALA A 173 9.45 -3.99 -12.25
CA ALA A 173 8.50 -4.40 -11.23
C ALA A 173 7.80 -3.20 -10.58
N VAL A 174 8.55 -2.14 -10.23
CA VAL A 174 7.99 -0.91 -9.64
C VAL A 174 7.05 -0.22 -10.64
N ALA A 175 7.43 -0.12 -11.91
CA ALA A 175 6.60 0.50 -12.94
C ALA A 175 5.31 -0.28 -13.21
N LEU A 176 5.39 -1.61 -13.29
CA LEU A 176 4.20 -2.47 -13.44
C LEU A 176 3.28 -2.37 -12.23
N SER A 177 3.85 -2.38 -11.02
CA SER A 177 3.09 -2.20 -9.79
C SER A 177 2.38 -0.84 -9.75
N ALA A 178 3.08 0.25 -10.08
CA ALA A 178 2.48 1.57 -10.17
C ALA A 178 1.29 1.60 -11.15
N GLY A 179 1.39 0.92 -12.29
CA GLY A 179 0.29 0.76 -13.24
C GLY A 179 -0.89 -0.05 -12.69
N ILE A 180 -0.60 -1.16 -12.00
CA ILE A 180 -1.61 -1.96 -11.30
C ILE A 180 -2.35 -1.06 -10.31
N ILE A 181 -1.63 -0.47 -9.35
CA ILE A 181 -2.21 0.38 -8.31
C ILE A 181 -2.99 1.54 -8.93
N LEU A 182 -2.46 2.27 -9.91
CA LEU A 182 -3.19 3.38 -10.56
C LEU A 182 -4.58 2.98 -11.06
N THR A 183 -4.71 1.76 -11.61
CA THR A 183 -5.93 1.27 -12.25
C THR A 183 -6.82 0.42 -11.34
N THR A 184 -6.33 -0.02 -10.18
CA THR A 184 -7.09 -0.92 -9.28
C THR A 184 -7.15 -0.46 -7.83
N ILE A 185 -6.50 0.64 -7.44
CA ILE A 185 -6.47 1.11 -6.05
C ILE A 185 -7.85 1.49 -5.50
N HIS A 186 -8.80 1.85 -6.37
CA HIS A 186 -10.19 2.12 -6.00
C HIS A 186 -10.93 0.89 -5.46
N THR A 187 -10.37 -0.32 -5.62
CA THR A 187 -10.94 -1.54 -5.02
C THR A 187 -11.03 -1.48 -3.51
N GLN A 188 -10.16 -0.70 -2.85
CA GLN A 188 -10.24 -0.50 -1.40
C GLN A 188 -11.43 0.40 -1.00
N ASP A 189 -11.85 1.28 -1.90
CA ASP A 189 -12.85 2.31 -1.59
C ASP A 189 -14.27 1.71 -1.51
N TYR A 190 -14.54 0.58 -2.17
CA TYR A 190 -15.87 -0.05 -2.17
C TYR A 190 -16.43 -0.30 -0.76
N LYS A 191 -15.60 -0.82 0.15
CA LYS A 191 -15.99 -1.11 1.53
C LYS A 191 -16.19 0.15 2.39
N ASP A 192 -15.64 1.28 1.96
CA ASP A 192 -15.63 2.55 2.68
C ASP A 192 -16.56 3.60 2.04
N MET A 193 -17.25 3.24 0.93
CA MET A 193 -18.19 4.11 0.20
C MET A 193 -19.19 4.85 1.09
N PRO A 194 -19.85 4.23 2.10
CA PRO A 194 -20.81 4.96 2.93
C PRO A 194 -20.17 6.11 3.71
N GLY A 195 -18.99 5.92 4.30
CA GLY A 195 -18.28 6.96 5.05
C GLY A 195 -17.63 8.02 4.14
N ASP A 196 -17.13 7.60 2.98
CA ASP A 196 -16.64 8.53 1.96
C ASP A 196 -17.77 9.45 1.47
N ALA A 197 -18.94 8.89 1.15
CA ALA A 197 -20.11 9.67 0.73
C ALA A 197 -20.61 10.61 1.83
N ALA A 198 -20.68 10.15 3.07
CA ALA A 198 -21.10 10.97 4.22
C ALA A 198 -20.17 12.17 4.49
N THR A 199 -18.91 12.09 4.07
CA THR A 199 -17.92 13.18 4.19
C THR A 199 -17.69 13.96 2.89
N GLY A 200 -18.58 13.79 1.91
CA GLY A 200 -18.57 14.51 0.63
C GLY A 200 -17.41 14.13 -0.28
N ARG A 201 -16.81 12.94 -0.13
CA ARG A 201 -15.82 12.42 -1.08
C ARG A 201 -16.51 11.81 -2.28
N VAL A 202 -15.90 12.00 -3.44
CA VAL A 202 -16.34 11.42 -4.71
C VAL A 202 -15.23 10.52 -5.22
N THR A 203 -15.11 9.33 -4.62
CA THR A 203 -14.20 8.26 -5.08
C THR A 203 -14.71 7.64 -6.37
N LEU A 204 -13.87 6.88 -7.08
CA LEU A 204 -14.29 6.27 -8.36
C LEU A 204 -15.54 5.38 -8.22
N PRO A 205 -15.69 4.56 -7.16
CA PRO A 205 -16.91 3.79 -6.92
C PRO A 205 -18.15 4.63 -6.58
N ILE A 206 -17.98 5.86 -6.07
CA ILE A 206 -19.09 6.79 -5.83
C ILE A 206 -19.49 7.47 -7.15
N ALA A 207 -18.50 7.89 -7.94
CA ALA A 207 -18.72 8.55 -9.22
C ALA A 207 -19.35 7.62 -10.27
N TYR A 208 -18.89 6.37 -10.33
CA TYR A 208 -19.31 5.39 -11.34
C TYR A 208 -19.48 3.97 -10.73
N PRO A 209 -20.52 3.73 -9.93
CA PRO A 209 -20.63 2.52 -9.10
C PRO A 209 -20.58 1.18 -9.85
N GLU A 210 -21.26 1.09 -11.01
CA GLU A 210 -21.30 -0.14 -11.81
C GLU A 210 -20.08 -0.24 -12.74
N LEU A 211 -19.74 0.85 -13.42
CA LEU A 211 -18.63 0.89 -14.37
C LEU A 211 -17.29 0.65 -13.67
N SER A 212 -17.09 1.16 -12.45
CA SER A 212 -15.85 0.93 -11.70
C SER A 212 -15.63 -0.55 -11.41
N ARG A 213 -16.71 -1.33 -11.19
CA ARG A 213 -16.65 -2.77 -10.89
C ARG A 213 -16.31 -3.58 -12.13
N VAL A 214 -16.94 -3.26 -13.25
CA VAL A 214 -16.61 -3.86 -14.55
C VAL A 214 -15.17 -3.51 -14.94
N ALA A 215 -14.75 -2.26 -14.76
CA ALA A 215 -13.39 -1.82 -15.01
C ALA A 215 -12.37 -2.57 -14.12
N THR A 216 -12.65 -2.77 -12.83
CA THR A 216 -11.82 -3.60 -11.94
C THR A 216 -11.63 -5.00 -12.53
N ALA A 217 -12.70 -5.67 -12.96
CA ALA A 217 -12.61 -7.01 -13.52
C ALA A 217 -11.75 -7.05 -14.79
N ILE A 218 -11.93 -6.08 -15.69
CA ILE A 218 -11.13 -5.95 -16.92
C ILE A 218 -9.65 -5.73 -16.59
N PHE A 219 -9.34 -4.80 -15.69
CA PHE A 219 -7.95 -4.49 -15.31
C PHE A 219 -7.26 -5.69 -14.65
N LEU A 220 -7.94 -6.44 -13.79
CA LEU A 220 -7.35 -7.64 -13.16
C LEU A 220 -6.95 -8.69 -14.20
N ILE A 221 -7.81 -8.95 -15.19
CA ILE A 221 -7.50 -9.89 -16.27
C ILE A 221 -6.36 -9.35 -17.16
N ALA A 222 -6.45 -8.08 -17.57
CA ALA A 222 -5.44 -7.45 -18.42
C ALA A 222 -4.06 -7.44 -17.75
N TRP A 223 -3.98 -7.05 -16.47
CA TRP A 223 -2.74 -7.09 -15.71
C TRP A 223 -2.22 -8.49 -15.52
N SER A 224 -3.07 -9.46 -15.18
CA SER A 224 -2.62 -10.87 -15.02
C SER A 224 -2.00 -11.41 -16.29
N TRP A 225 -2.57 -11.10 -17.45
CA TRP A 225 -1.99 -11.45 -18.74
C TRP A 225 -0.68 -10.69 -19.01
N GLY A 226 -0.66 -9.38 -18.78
CA GLY A 226 0.49 -8.52 -19.03
C GLY A 226 1.70 -8.92 -18.18
N ILE A 227 1.53 -9.09 -16.87
CA ILE A 227 2.60 -9.51 -15.97
C ILE A 227 3.03 -10.97 -16.25
N SER A 228 2.11 -11.85 -16.66
CA SER A 228 2.47 -13.22 -17.03
C SER A 228 3.43 -13.25 -18.24
N ARG A 229 3.17 -12.40 -19.24
CA ARG A 229 4.03 -12.20 -20.42
C ARG A 229 5.38 -11.61 -20.02
N THR A 230 5.38 -10.55 -19.23
CA THR A 230 6.61 -9.85 -18.83
C THR A 230 7.54 -10.76 -18.03
N TRP A 231 6.98 -11.53 -17.09
CA TRP A 231 7.76 -12.43 -16.23
C TRP A 231 7.95 -13.84 -16.78
N ARG A 232 7.56 -14.10 -18.04
CA ARG A 232 7.74 -15.37 -18.75
C ARG A 232 7.26 -16.59 -17.95
N LEU A 233 6.05 -16.47 -17.40
CA LEU A 233 5.44 -17.57 -16.63
C LEU A 233 5.17 -18.78 -17.52
N ASP A 234 5.32 -19.99 -16.97
CA ASP A 234 4.77 -21.18 -17.60
C ASP A 234 3.24 -21.18 -17.61
N HIS A 235 2.66 -22.11 -18.36
CA HIS A 235 1.22 -22.21 -18.54
C HIS A 235 0.45 -22.44 -17.23
N ILE A 236 1.05 -23.13 -16.25
CA ILE A 236 0.40 -23.41 -14.97
C ILE A 236 0.35 -22.13 -14.13
N ALA A 237 1.50 -21.45 -13.96
CA ALA A 237 1.58 -20.21 -13.21
C ALA A 237 0.70 -19.11 -13.83
N ALA A 238 0.70 -18.99 -15.16
CA ALA A 238 -0.17 -18.05 -15.87
C ALA A 238 -1.66 -18.40 -15.70
N ALA A 239 -2.03 -19.69 -15.74
CA ALA A 239 -3.41 -20.14 -15.52
C ALA A 239 -3.87 -19.83 -14.09
N VAL A 240 -3.02 -20.06 -13.08
CA VAL A 240 -3.32 -19.72 -11.67
C VAL A 240 -3.59 -18.22 -11.52
N MET A 241 -2.74 -17.37 -12.09
CA MET A 241 -2.95 -15.92 -12.06
C MET A 241 -4.24 -15.50 -12.77
N GLY A 242 -4.53 -16.09 -13.94
CA GLY A 242 -5.76 -15.82 -14.69
C GLY A 242 -7.02 -16.25 -13.95
N VAL A 243 -7.04 -17.44 -13.35
CA VAL A 243 -8.17 -17.96 -12.56
C VAL A 243 -8.40 -17.09 -11.32
N LEU A 244 -7.34 -16.71 -10.60
CA LEU A 244 -7.46 -15.85 -9.43
C LEU A 244 -8.02 -14.47 -9.81
N ALA A 245 -7.52 -13.87 -10.89
CA ALA A 245 -8.02 -12.58 -11.39
C ALA A 245 -9.49 -12.65 -11.83
N PHE A 246 -9.87 -13.72 -12.55
CA PHE A 246 -11.25 -13.94 -12.95
C PHE A 246 -12.17 -14.09 -11.74
N PHE A 247 -11.77 -14.90 -10.76
CA PHE A 247 -12.51 -15.07 -9.51
C PHE A 247 -12.72 -13.75 -8.78
N VAL A 248 -11.65 -12.95 -8.60
CA VAL A 248 -11.74 -11.64 -7.93
C VAL A 248 -12.63 -10.67 -8.73
N GLY A 249 -12.47 -10.62 -10.06
CA GLY A 249 -13.27 -9.77 -10.94
C GLY A 249 -14.76 -10.09 -10.88
N VAL A 250 -15.12 -11.38 -10.99
CA VAL A 250 -16.52 -11.85 -10.87
C VAL A 250 -17.11 -11.47 -9.52
N ARG A 251 -16.34 -11.58 -8.44
CA ARG A 251 -16.81 -11.16 -7.11
C ARG A 251 -17.16 -9.67 -7.05
N PHE A 252 -16.30 -8.79 -7.56
CA PHE A 252 -16.57 -7.34 -7.57
C PHE A 252 -17.80 -6.97 -8.41
N VAL A 253 -18.05 -7.69 -9.51
CA VAL A 253 -19.21 -7.45 -10.38
C VAL A 253 -20.50 -8.01 -9.78
N THR A 254 -20.48 -9.21 -9.21
CA THR A 254 -21.70 -9.93 -8.79
C THR A 254 -22.10 -9.74 -7.34
N ARG A 255 -21.17 -9.30 -6.47
CA ARG A 255 -21.41 -9.13 -5.03
C ARG A 255 -21.11 -7.68 -4.64
N THR A 256 -22.15 -6.89 -4.46
CA THR A 256 -22.05 -5.43 -4.34
C THR A 256 -22.40 -4.88 -2.96
N ASP A 257 -22.66 -5.75 -1.99
CA ASP A 257 -22.86 -5.32 -0.60
C ASP A 257 -21.53 -5.06 0.12
N VAL A 258 -21.55 -4.19 1.12
CA VAL A 258 -20.35 -3.74 1.86
C VAL A 258 -19.58 -4.92 2.49
N ARG A 259 -20.27 -5.96 2.97
CA ARG A 259 -19.61 -7.13 3.56
C ARG A 259 -18.91 -7.93 2.48
N ALA A 260 -19.54 -8.14 1.33
CA ALA A 260 -18.91 -8.80 0.20
C ALA A 260 -17.72 -8.00 -0.34
N ASP A 261 -17.81 -6.66 -0.41
CA ASP A 261 -16.71 -5.80 -0.86
C ASP A 261 -15.48 -5.92 0.05
N ARG A 262 -15.66 -6.03 1.38
CA ARG A 262 -14.55 -6.32 2.30
C ARG A 262 -13.86 -7.65 1.98
N VAL A 263 -14.64 -8.69 1.67
CA VAL A 263 -14.09 -10.02 1.31
C VAL A 263 -13.45 -9.99 -0.08
N SER A 264 -14.04 -9.29 -1.05
CA SER A 264 -13.48 -9.12 -2.40
C SER A 264 -12.17 -8.35 -2.36
N PHE A 265 -12.07 -7.32 -1.52
CA PHE A 265 -10.83 -6.59 -1.27
C PHE A 265 -9.75 -7.47 -0.63
N TYR A 266 -10.11 -8.38 0.29
CA TYR A 266 -9.15 -9.36 0.80
C TYR A 266 -8.59 -10.25 -0.32
N TRP A 267 -9.46 -10.79 -1.18
CA TRP A 267 -9.02 -11.61 -2.32
C TRP A 267 -8.23 -10.81 -3.36
N TYR A 268 -8.54 -9.52 -3.55
CA TYR A 268 -7.71 -8.62 -4.34
C TYR A 268 -6.29 -8.50 -3.76
N ASN A 269 -6.14 -8.37 -2.44
CA ASN A 269 -4.80 -8.35 -1.82
C ASN A 269 -4.08 -9.69 -1.98
N VAL A 270 -4.79 -10.83 -1.95
CA VAL A 270 -4.20 -12.14 -2.27
C VAL A 270 -3.68 -12.17 -3.71
N TRP A 271 -4.47 -11.67 -4.67
CA TRP A 271 -4.05 -11.53 -6.07
C TRP A 271 -2.85 -10.60 -6.22
N LEU A 272 -2.84 -9.46 -5.51
CA LEU A 272 -1.74 -8.50 -5.54
C LEU A 272 -0.45 -9.11 -4.99
N CYS A 273 -0.52 -9.82 -3.85
CA CYS A 273 0.62 -10.57 -3.31
C CYS A 273 1.16 -11.59 -4.32
N ALA A 274 0.28 -12.34 -5.00
CA ALA A 274 0.70 -13.29 -6.03
C ALA A 274 1.40 -12.58 -7.21
N ALA A 275 0.85 -11.46 -7.68
CA ALA A 275 1.46 -10.63 -8.72
C ALA A 275 2.84 -10.09 -8.30
N TYR A 276 2.99 -9.65 -7.06
CA TYR A 276 4.22 -9.11 -6.49
C TYR A 276 5.33 -10.16 -6.31
N MET A 277 5.00 -11.45 -6.26
CA MET A 277 5.98 -12.53 -6.20
C MET A 277 6.56 -12.93 -7.56
N LEU A 278 5.92 -12.54 -8.67
CA LEU A 278 6.32 -12.95 -10.02
C LEU A 278 7.71 -12.50 -10.49
N PRO A 279 8.23 -11.31 -10.11
CA PRO A 279 9.62 -10.96 -10.41
C PRO A 279 10.62 -12.00 -9.87
N GLY A 280 10.32 -12.58 -8.71
CA GLY A 280 11.15 -13.63 -8.09
C GLY A 280 11.13 -14.93 -8.89
N TYR A 281 9.97 -15.30 -9.43
CA TYR A 281 9.85 -16.44 -10.35
C TYR A 281 10.73 -16.24 -11.59
N TYR A 282 10.70 -15.05 -12.19
CA TYR A 282 11.54 -14.72 -13.34
C TYR A 282 13.03 -14.80 -12.99
N ARG A 283 13.45 -14.26 -11.83
CA ARG A 283 14.83 -14.31 -11.37
C ARG A 283 15.34 -15.74 -11.14
N LEU A 284 14.53 -16.60 -10.50
CA LEU A 284 14.92 -17.99 -10.25
C LEU A 284 15.19 -18.76 -11.55
N ARG A 285 14.40 -18.49 -12.60
CA ARG A 285 14.62 -19.08 -13.94
C ARG A 285 15.82 -18.53 -14.71
N LEU A 286 16.41 -17.42 -14.28
CA LEU A 286 17.66 -16.95 -14.87
C LEU A 286 18.89 -17.62 -14.24
N ILE A 287 18.72 -18.26 -13.07
CA ILE A 287 19.80 -18.91 -12.32
C ILE A 287 19.90 -20.40 -12.66
N PHE A 288 18.77 -21.06 -12.96
CA PHE A 288 18.66 -22.48 -13.33
C PHE A 288 18.29 -22.63 -14.81
#